data_AF-A0A2T1ALM9-F1
#
_entry.id   AF-A0A2T1ALM9-F1
#
_cell.length_a   1.000
_cell.length_b   1.000
_cell.length_c   1.000
_cell.angle_alpha   90.00
_cell.angle_beta   90.00
_cell.angle_gamma   90.00
#
_symmetry.space_group_name_H-M   'P 1'
#
loop_
_entity.id
_entity.type
_entity.pdbx_description
1 polymer ?
#
loop_
_entity_poly.entity_id
_entity_poly.type
_entity_poly.pdbx_seq_one_letter_code
_entity_poly.pdbx_strand_id
1 'polypeptide(L)'
;MQDQERRIDDEARRIMVAFPEVFGKPPWRIEETNLAWGLSCGKGWYPLIESLSADLTTIVQQDDLSRFQARQVKQKLGKLRFYSKGGNDRTADRILQAEFEAASKCEHCGMHTAELKSLGGWLTTTCDDCAAILLKSRS
;
A
#
# COMPACT_ATOMS: atom_id res chain seq x y z
N MET A 1 2.47 14.33 -21.10
CA MET A 1 3.07 14.51 -19.76
C MET A 1 2.03 14.85 -18.69
N GLN A 2 1.01 15.68 -18.97
CA GLN A 2 -0.11 15.94 -18.03
C GLN A 2 -1.04 14.74 -17.78
N ASP A 3 -1.00 13.71 -18.63
CA ASP A 3 -1.90 12.56 -18.60
C ASP A 3 -1.44 11.41 -17.69
N GLN A 4 -0.20 11.45 -17.21
CA GLN A 4 0.40 10.40 -16.35
C GLN A 4 -0.02 10.53 -14.88
N GLU A 5 -0.12 11.77 -14.38
CA GLU A 5 -0.55 12.04 -13.00
C GLU A 5 -2.05 11.77 -12.76
N ARG A 6 -2.85 11.68 -13.83
CA ARG A 6 -4.30 11.37 -13.79
C ARG A 6 -4.61 9.91 -13.45
N ARG A 7 -3.60 9.05 -13.29
CA ARG A 7 -3.76 7.60 -13.05
C ARG A 7 -3.59 7.18 -11.60
N ILE A 8 -3.06 8.05 -10.74
CA ILE A 8 -2.96 7.77 -9.31
C ILE A 8 -4.29 8.16 -8.67
N ASP A 9 -4.90 7.23 -7.94
CA ASP A 9 -6.06 7.51 -7.11
C ASP A 9 -5.81 8.70 -6.16
N ASP A 10 -6.79 9.58 -5.99
CA ASP A 10 -6.60 10.82 -5.22
C ASP A 10 -6.19 10.57 -3.76
N GLU A 11 -6.71 9.51 -3.14
CA GLU A 11 -6.37 9.16 -1.76
C GLU A 11 -4.97 8.56 -1.66
N ALA A 12 -4.59 7.69 -2.60
CA ALA A 12 -3.23 7.22 -2.74
C ALA A 12 -2.25 8.38 -2.94
N ARG A 13 -2.58 9.33 -3.81
CA ARG A 13 -1.79 10.53 -4.06
C ARG A 13 -1.65 11.37 -2.79
N ARG A 14 -2.75 11.59 -2.05
CA ARG A 14 -2.75 12.32 -0.77
C ARG A 14 -1.75 11.70 0.20
N ILE A 15 -1.80 10.39 0.39
CA ILE A 15 -0.89 9.67 1.28
C ILE A 15 0.56 9.84 0.80
N MET A 16 0.83 9.57 -0.47
CA MET A 16 2.20 9.63 -0.99
C MET A 16 2.82 11.03 -0.91
N VAL A 17 2.03 12.08 -1.15
CA VAL A 17 2.47 13.48 -0.99
C VAL A 17 2.71 13.82 0.47
N ALA A 18 1.92 13.28 1.39
CA ALA A 18 2.04 13.54 2.82
C ALA A 18 3.32 12.96 3.45
N PHE A 19 3.89 11.90 2.86
CA PHE A 19 5.10 11.24 3.37
C PHE A 19 6.25 11.24 2.33
N PRO A 20 6.82 12.41 1.99
CA PRO A 20 7.86 12.52 0.98
C PRO A 20 9.17 11.81 1.37
N GLU A 21 9.44 11.59 2.66
CA GLU A 21 10.57 10.79 3.15
C GLU A 21 10.44 9.31 2.79
N VAL A 22 9.21 8.84 2.63
CA VAL A 22 8.90 7.45 2.27
C VAL A 22 8.77 7.31 0.75
N PHE A 23 7.95 8.14 0.11
CA PHE A 23 7.58 7.98 -1.31
C PHE A 23 8.38 8.86 -2.27
N GLY A 24 9.22 9.78 -1.76
CA GLY A 24 9.80 10.84 -2.58
C GLY A 24 8.77 11.89 -2.97
N LYS A 25 9.25 12.99 -3.58
CA LYS A 25 8.40 14.10 -4.03
C LYS A 25 7.91 13.85 -5.46
N PRO A 26 6.68 14.27 -5.80
CA PRO A 26 6.21 14.25 -7.18
C PRO A 26 7.04 15.19 -8.08
N PRO A 27 7.01 15.00 -9.41
CA PRO A 27 6.24 13.99 -10.13
C PRO A 27 6.89 12.60 -10.08
N TRP A 28 6.09 11.55 -9.83
CA TRP A 28 6.55 10.17 -9.96
C TRP A 28 6.44 9.72 -11.42
N ARG A 29 7.58 9.55 -12.09
CA ARG A 29 7.67 9.19 -13.51
C ARG A 29 7.75 7.68 -13.70
N ILE A 30 7.05 7.14 -14.71
CA ILE A 30 6.95 5.69 -14.92
C ILE A 30 8.31 5.05 -15.26
N GLU A 31 9.20 5.85 -15.84
CA GLU A 31 10.55 5.46 -16.25
C GLU A 31 11.48 5.30 -15.04
N GLU A 32 11.12 5.89 -13.89
CA GLU A 32 11.97 6.00 -12.70
C GLU A 32 11.45 5.16 -11.53
N THR A 33 10.13 5.01 -11.40
CA THR A 33 9.53 4.38 -10.23
C THR A 33 8.15 3.76 -10.50
N ASN A 34 7.88 2.64 -9.84
CA ASN A 34 6.55 2.02 -9.85
C ASN A 34 5.53 2.84 -9.03
N LEU A 35 5.97 3.81 -8.24
CA LEU A 35 5.08 4.75 -7.54
C LEU A 35 4.27 5.62 -8.50
N ALA A 36 4.68 5.74 -9.76
CA ALA A 36 3.90 6.42 -10.80
C ALA A 36 2.51 5.77 -11.04
N TRP A 37 2.31 4.53 -10.59
CA TRP A 37 1.04 3.81 -10.63
C TRP A 37 0.24 3.90 -9.31
N GLY A 38 0.72 4.69 -8.34
CA GLY A 38 0.10 4.83 -7.02
C GLY A 38 0.27 3.60 -6.13
N LEU A 39 -0.70 3.41 -5.23
CA LEU A 39 -0.79 2.24 -4.36
C LEU A 39 -1.66 1.19 -5.06
N SER A 40 -1.03 0.13 -5.58
CA SER A 40 -1.70 -0.92 -6.35
C SER A 40 -2.35 -1.99 -5.44
N CYS A 41 -3.18 -1.54 -4.51
CA CYS A 41 -3.97 -2.35 -3.58
C CYS A 41 -5.32 -1.67 -3.32
N GLY A 42 -6.25 -2.39 -2.70
CA GLY A 42 -7.53 -1.80 -2.33
C GLY A 42 -7.44 -0.74 -1.22
N LYS A 43 -8.38 0.21 -1.27
CA LYS A 43 -8.45 1.38 -0.37
C LYS A 43 -8.67 1.01 1.10
N GLY A 44 -9.20 -0.18 1.38
CA GLY A 44 -9.34 -0.68 2.75
C GLY A 44 -8.01 -0.80 3.50
N TRP A 45 -6.88 -0.87 2.80
CA TRP A 45 -5.55 -0.85 3.41
C TRP A 45 -4.91 0.53 3.49
N TYR A 46 -5.52 1.58 2.94
CA TYR A 46 -4.90 2.92 2.91
C TYR A 46 -4.65 3.50 4.31
N PRO A 47 -5.57 3.39 5.29
CA PRO A 47 -5.29 3.84 6.65
C PRO A 47 -4.08 3.14 7.30
N LEU A 48 -3.91 1.85 7.00
CA LEU A 48 -2.76 1.08 7.47
C LEU A 48 -1.45 1.53 6.78
N ILE A 49 -1.50 1.79 5.48
CA ILE A 49 -0.34 2.30 4.72
C ILE A 49 0.03 3.71 5.19
N GLU A 50 -0.94 4.56 5.48
CA GLU A 50 -0.73 5.90 6.04
C GLU A 50 -0.07 5.83 7.43
N SER A 51 -0.57 4.98 8.34
CA SER A 51 0.05 4.73 9.64
C SER A 51 1.48 4.18 9.52
N LEU A 52 1.68 3.17 8.66
CA LEU A 52 3.00 2.64 8.36
C LEU A 52 3.95 3.73 7.85
N SER A 53 3.47 4.63 6.99
CA SER A 53 4.29 5.69 6.40
C SER A 53 4.71 6.72 7.45
N ALA A 54 3.84 7.07 8.39
CA ALA A 54 4.20 7.95 9.51
C ALA A 54 5.29 7.34 10.41
N ASP A 55 5.16 6.05 10.71
CA ASP A 55 6.15 5.33 11.52
C ASP A 55 7.49 5.22 10.79
N LEU A 56 7.47 4.92 9.48
CA LEU A 56 8.66 4.88 8.64
C LEU A 56 9.34 6.24 8.55
N THR A 57 8.60 7.34 8.35
CA THR A 57 9.16 8.71 8.38
C THR A 57 9.89 8.96 9.70
N THR A 58 9.31 8.56 10.83
CA THR A 58 9.92 8.72 12.15
C THR A 58 11.22 7.92 12.25
N ILE A 59 11.21 6.64 11.87
CA ILE A 59 12.40 5.78 11.91
C ILE A 59 13.50 6.33 10.98
N VAL A 60 13.15 6.75 9.77
CA VAL A 60 14.08 7.30 8.78
C VAL A 60 14.78 8.54 9.31
N GLN A 61 14.05 9.42 10.00
CA GLN A 61 14.63 10.63 10.59
C GLN A 61 15.50 10.33 11.81
N GLN A 62 15.07 9.42 12.69
CA GLN A 62 15.81 9.04 13.90
C GLN A 62 17.13 8.34 13.60
N ASP A 63 17.13 7.49 12.56
CA ASP A 63 18.27 6.63 12.22
C ASP A 63 19.10 7.17 11.04
N ASP A 64 18.83 8.41 10.61
CA ASP A 64 19.50 9.09 9.48
C ASP A 64 19.54 8.25 8.19
N LEU A 65 18.41 7.61 7.85
CA LEU A 65 18.28 6.73 6.69
C LEU A 65 18.00 7.51 5.40
N SER A 66 18.87 8.45 5.04
CA SER A 66 18.71 9.35 3.88
C SER A 66 18.53 8.65 2.53
N ARG A 67 18.86 7.35 2.43
CA ARG A 67 18.68 6.52 1.22
C ARG A 67 17.38 5.72 1.22
N PHE A 68 16.59 5.77 2.28
CA PHE A 68 15.33 5.05 2.37
C PHE A 68 14.37 5.53 1.27
N GLN A 69 13.72 4.59 0.60
CA GLN A 69 12.70 4.91 -0.39
C GLN A 69 11.77 3.72 -0.61
N ALA A 70 10.46 3.96 -0.57
CA ALA A 70 9.47 3.04 -1.09
C ALA A 70 9.65 2.87 -2.61
N ARG A 71 9.56 1.63 -3.08
CA ARG A 71 9.68 1.27 -4.50
C ARG A 71 8.35 0.87 -5.09
N GLN A 72 7.50 0.19 -4.33
CA GLN A 72 6.18 -0.23 -4.76
C GLN A 72 5.37 -0.66 -3.55
N VAL A 73 4.09 -0.28 -3.52
CA VAL A 73 3.10 -0.82 -2.58
C VAL A 73 2.01 -1.48 -3.39
N LYS A 74 1.76 -2.77 -3.16
CA LYS A 74 0.77 -3.51 -3.93
C LYS A 74 0.15 -4.65 -3.15
N GLN A 75 -0.98 -5.13 -3.65
CA GLN A 75 -1.44 -6.47 -3.33
C GLN A 75 -0.66 -7.51 -4.15
N LYS A 76 -0.36 -8.66 -3.52
CA LYS A 76 0.14 -9.85 -4.20
C LYS A 76 -0.37 -11.10 -3.49
N LEU A 77 -1.15 -11.92 -4.21
CA LEU A 77 -1.73 -13.18 -3.70
C LEU A 77 -2.51 -12.98 -2.38
N GLY A 78 -3.34 -11.94 -2.35
CA GLY A 78 -4.18 -11.55 -1.24
C GLY A 78 -3.48 -10.84 -0.09
N LYS A 79 -2.18 -10.56 -0.19
CA LYS A 79 -1.42 -9.92 0.88
C LYS A 79 -0.89 -8.55 0.46
N LEU A 80 -0.81 -7.63 1.41
CA LEU A 80 -0.07 -6.38 1.24
C LEU A 80 1.42 -6.69 1.05
N ARG A 81 2.05 -5.97 0.11
CA ARG A 81 3.50 -5.94 -0.09
C ARG A 81 4.00 -4.52 -0.15
N PHE A 82 4.93 -4.20 0.74
CA PHE A 82 5.61 -2.90 0.78
C PHE A 82 7.09 -3.10 0.44
N TYR A 83 7.47 -2.82 -0.80
CA TYR A 83 8.86 -2.91 -1.23
C TYR A 83 9.57 -1.58 -0.99
N SER A 84 10.71 -1.61 -0.31
CA SER A 84 11.57 -0.45 -0.06
C SER A 84 13.04 -0.76 -0.36
N LYS A 85 13.87 0.27 -0.41
CA LYS A 85 15.34 0.18 -0.43
C LYS A 85 15.93 1.13 0.60
N GLY A 86 17.18 0.91 1.00
CA GLY A 86 17.95 1.85 1.83
C GLY A 86 17.48 1.98 3.29
N GLY A 87 16.71 1.01 3.79
CA GLY A 87 16.28 0.93 5.18
C GLY A 87 17.21 0.08 6.05
N ASN A 88 16.80 -0.11 7.30
CA ASN A 88 17.43 -0.96 8.31
C ASN A 88 16.42 -1.95 8.91
N ASP A 89 16.85 -2.73 9.90
CA ASP A 89 16.02 -3.75 10.55
C ASP A 89 14.73 -3.16 11.16
N ARG A 90 14.79 -1.96 11.76
CA ARG A 90 13.59 -1.29 12.30
C ARG A 90 12.55 -1.00 11.22
N THR A 91 12.99 -0.50 10.06
CA THR A 91 12.07 -0.29 8.93
C THR A 91 11.53 -1.60 8.37
N ALA A 92 12.36 -2.65 8.30
CA ALA A 92 11.96 -3.95 7.79
C ALA A 92 10.92 -4.62 8.72
N ASP A 93 11.15 -4.58 10.02
CA ASP A 93 10.25 -5.12 11.04
C ASP A 93 8.91 -4.40 11.03
N ARG A 94 8.93 -3.06 10.93
CA ARG A 94 7.70 -2.27 10.91
C ARG A 94 6.87 -2.54 9.64
N ILE A 95 7.54 -2.70 8.49
CA ILE A 95 6.90 -3.13 7.24
C ILE A 95 6.29 -4.52 7.41
N LEU A 96 7.03 -5.48 7.97
CA LEU A 96 6.56 -6.85 8.17
C LEU A 96 5.33 -6.89 9.10
N GLN A 97 5.33 -6.09 10.17
CA GLN A 97 4.17 -5.94 11.05
C GLN A 97 2.94 -5.41 10.30
N ALA A 98 3.10 -4.37 9.49
CA ALA A 98 2.00 -3.86 8.68
C ALA A 98 1.49 -4.88 7.66
N GLU A 99 2.38 -5.64 7.01
CA GLU A 99 1.95 -6.73 6.12
C GLU A 99 1.16 -7.83 6.85
N PHE A 100 1.53 -8.12 8.10
CA PHE A 100 0.81 -9.06 8.96
C PHE A 100 -0.56 -8.50 9.40
N GLU A 101 -0.62 -7.23 9.82
CA GLU A 101 -1.88 -6.55 10.15
C GLU A 101 -2.85 -6.51 8.97
N ALA A 102 -2.33 -6.28 7.75
CA ALA A 102 -3.15 -6.27 6.55
C ALA A 102 -3.81 -7.63 6.27
N ALA A 103 -3.19 -8.73 6.73
CA ALA A 103 -3.68 -10.08 6.47
C ALA A 103 -5.02 -10.40 7.17
N SER A 104 -5.44 -9.58 8.14
CA SER A 104 -6.73 -9.69 8.82
C SER A 104 -7.68 -8.50 8.59
N LYS A 105 -7.30 -7.54 7.75
CA LYS A 105 -8.11 -6.35 7.40
C LYS A 105 -8.59 -6.45 5.96
N CYS A 106 -9.88 -6.19 5.72
CA CYS A 106 -10.42 -6.25 4.36
C CYS A 106 -9.73 -5.26 3.43
N GLU A 107 -9.17 -5.75 2.32
CA GLU A 107 -8.51 -4.93 1.30
C GLU A 107 -9.44 -3.87 0.68
N HIS A 108 -10.75 -4.12 0.68
CA HIS A 108 -11.73 -3.25 0.02
C HIS A 108 -12.30 -2.18 0.94
N CYS A 109 -12.83 -2.57 2.11
CA CYS A 109 -13.47 -1.62 3.04
C CYS A 109 -12.58 -1.21 4.22
N GLY A 110 -11.63 -2.04 4.64
CA GLY A 110 -10.79 -1.79 5.82
C GLY A 110 -11.50 -1.88 7.18
N MET A 111 -12.83 -2.00 7.20
CA MET A 111 -13.66 -1.90 8.42
C MET A 111 -13.86 -3.23 9.14
N HIS A 112 -14.03 -4.32 8.39
CA HIS A 112 -14.36 -5.63 8.95
C HIS A 112 -13.14 -6.55 8.95
N THR A 113 -13.11 -7.46 9.92
CA THR A 113 -12.17 -8.58 9.90
C THR A 113 -12.30 -9.34 8.59
N ALA A 114 -11.16 -9.70 8.03
CA ALA A 114 -11.07 -10.38 6.76
C ALA A 114 -10.16 -11.59 6.87
N GLU A 115 -10.35 -12.49 5.92
CA GLU A 115 -9.51 -13.66 5.73
C GLU A 115 -9.16 -13.79 4.25
N LEU A 116 -8.16 -14.61 3.95
CA LEU A 116 -7.76 -14.87 2.57
C LEU A 116 -8.84 -15.70 1.86
N LYS A 117 -9.39 -15.17 0.78
CA LYS A 117 -10.43 -15.82 -0.04
C LYS A 117 -9.98 -15.96 -1.49
N SER A 118 -10.44 -17.02 -2.15
CA SER A 118 -10.37 -17.16 -3.60
C SER A 118 -11.72 -16.79 -4.19
N LEU A 119 -11.80 -15.63 -4.84
CA LEU A 119 -12.99 -15.15 -5.51
C LEU A 119 -12.74 -15.21 -7.02
N GLY A 120 -13.41 -16.14 -7.72
CA GLY A 120 -13.27 -16.31 -9.17
C GLY A 120 -11.81 -16.49 -9.63
N GLY A 121 -11.03 -17.28 -8.91
CA GLY A 121 -9.61 -17.52 -9.21
C GLY A 121 -8.64 -16.41 -8.78
N TRP A 122 -9.13 -15.34 -8.15
CA TRP A 122 -8.30 -14.26 -7.60
C TRP A 122 -8.23 -14.37 -6.07
N LEU A 123 -7.01 -14.40 -5.54
CA LEU A 123 -6.78 -14.36 -4.10
C LEU A 123 -6.85 -12.93 -3.58
N THR A 124 -7.68 -12.68 -2.56
CA THR A 124 -7.81 -11.39 -1.87
C THR A 124 -8.11 -11.60 -0.39
N THR A 125 -7.58 -10.75 0.49
CA THR A 125 -8.00 -10.72 1.89
C THR A 125 -9.21 -9.81 2.01
N THR A 126 -10.38 -10.39 2.22
CA THR A 126 -11.65 -9.66 2.17
C THR A 126 -12.67 -10.20 3.18
N CYS A 127 -13.57 -9.33 3.65
CA CYS A 127 -14.67 -9.72 4.54
C CYS A 127 -15.82 -10.35 3.74
N ASP A 128 -16.75 -11.01 4.43
CA ASP A 128 -17.92 -11.63 3.78
C ASP A 128 -18.77 -10.64 2.99
N ASP A 129 -19.01 -9.44 3.51
CA ASP A 129 -19.84 -8.44 2.84
C ASP A 129 -19.25 -7.99 1.51
N CYS A 130 -17.95 -7.67 1.50
CA CYS A 130 -17.25 -7.27 0.29
C CYS A 130 -17.12 -8.47 -0.68
N ALA A 131 -16.88 -9.68 -0.18
CA ALA A 131 -16.86 -10.88 -1.02
C ALA A 131 -18.20 -11.11 -1.74
N ALA A 132 -19.32 -10.96 -1.03
CA ALA A 132 -20.65 -11.12 -1.61
C ALA A 132 -20.93 -10.10 -2.73
N ILE A 133 -20.44 -8.86 -2.59
CA ILE A 133 -20.54 -7.82 -3.62
C ILE A 133 -19.67 -8.18 -4.83
N LEU A 134 -18.41 -8.58 -4.60
CA LEU A 134 -17.43 -8.89 -5.65
C LEU A 134 -17.80 -10.13 -6.49
N LEU A 135 -18.48 -11.10 -5.89
CA LEU A 135 -18.97 -12.28 -6.63
C LEU A 135 -20.14 -11.92 -7.55
N LYS A 136 -21.03 -11.01 -7.12
CA LYS A 136 -22.17 -10.54 -7.93
C LYS A 136 -21.76 -9.64 -9.10
N SER A 137 -20.66 -8.91 -8.99
CA SER A 137 -20.16 -8.06 -10.09
C SER A 137 -19.43 -8.83 -11.19
N ARG A 138 -19.21 -10.14 -11.00
CA ARG A 138 -18.51 -11.03 -11.93
C ARG A 138 -19.42 -12.05 -12.61
N SER A 139 -20.70 -12.09 -12.26
CA SER A 139 -21.76 -12.87 -12.92
C SER A 139 -22.45 -12.02 -13.98
#